data_AF-A0A914Z0Y4-F1
#
_entry.id   AF-A0A914Z0Y4-F1
#
_cell.length_a   1.000
_cell.length_b   1.000
_cell.length_c   1.000
_cell.angle_alpha   90.00
_cell.angle_beta   90.00
_cell.angle_gamma   90.00
#
_symmetry.space_group_name_H-M   'P 1'
#
loop_
_entity.id
_entity.type
_entity.pdbx_description
1 polymer ?
#
loop_
_entity_poly.entity_id
_entity_poly.type
_entity_poly.pdbx_seq_one_letter_code
_entity_poly.pdbx_strand_id
1 'polypeptide(L)'
;MFSETQSEANPFIEHFNLTELTLLRYYQASRASHRLSHLAKLIWERLQVDRNLIEKSVMEKSSAMFYEAEMLERELKICMKKYRLFQNNFTVIRQLSMRFQEISEALNRLETDFPVLNNQLILLSMEPITIDIPTLAQQCRVFYESSTLHAEILACDEIYMNTKVQDVNCEDVTVTLENINDSFTKVNVTLDSHTDDPTKDFLTQLISKIEKTVKILFETLPLVKALKSEGMKQRHWENLLSEAERSEEVRDKLLVKDLIGLNLTEKAKKCEEIVIVAGKELNLEKGLEKMKEQWKDFEIQFDETQVTF
;
A
#
# COMPACT_ATOMS: atom_id res chain seq x y z
N MET A 1 -25.78 -101.55 -61.20
CA MET A 1 -26.20 -100.14 -61.38
C MET A 1 -25.40 -99.34 -60.38
N PHE A 2 -24.29 -98.74 -60.80
CA PHE A 2 -24.14 -97.28 -60.97
C PHE A 2 -24.42 -96.56 -59.63
N SER A 3 -23.48 -95.91 -58.95
CA SER A 3 -22.32 -95.16 -59.44
C SER A 3 -21.25 -95.00 -58.36
N GLU A 4 -20.00 -95.23 -58.75
CA GLU A 4 -18.85 -94.54 -58.17
C GLU A 4 -19.01 -93.03 -58.38
N THR A 5 -18.99 -92.25 -57.30
CA THR A 5 -18.53 -90.85 -57.35
C THR A 5 -17.83 -90.55 -56.02
N GLN A 6 -16.51 -90.72 -56.07
CA GLN A 6 -15.52 -89.79 -55.55
C GLN A 6 -15.76 -89.25 -54.14
N SER A 7 -15.01 -89.83 -53.21
CA SER A 7 -14.34 -89.11 -52.12
C SER A 7 -13.87 -87.74 -52.62
N GLU A 8 -14.67 -86.69 -52.42
CA GLU A 8 -14.18 -85.32 -52.41
C GLU A 8 -13.30 -85.18 -51.17
N ALA A 9 -12.03 -85.55 -51.36
CA ALA A 9 -10.95 -85.13 -50.50
C ALA A 9 -11.00 -83.60 -50.45
N ASN A 10 -11.39 -83.09 -49.29
CA ASN A 10 -11.49 -81.67 -49.00
C ASN A 10 -10.13 -81.01 -49.33
N PRO A 11 -10.01 -80.21 -50.39
CA PRO A 11 -8.70 -79.80 -50.94
C PRO A 11 -7.99 -78.74 -50.08
N PHE A 12 -8.60 -78.34 -48.94
CA PHE A 12 -8.07 -77.33 -48.05
C PHE A 12 -7.07 -77.84 -47.01
N ILE A 13 -7.01 -79.16 -46.74
CA ILE A 13 -6.21 -79.68 -45.61
C ILE A 13 -4.79 -80.09 -46.04
N GLU A 14 -4.53 -80.37 -47.32
CA GLU A 14 -3.21 -80.84 -47.79
C GLU A 14 -2.19 -79.70 -48.05
N HIS A 15 -2.57 -78.42 -47.92
CA HIS A 15 -1.66 -77.28 -48.21
C HIS A 15 -1.05 -76.59 -46.98
N PHE A 16 -1.30 -77.10 -45.77
CA PHE A 16 -0.76 -76.49 -44.55
C PHE A 16 0.12 -77.46 -43.77
N ASN A 17 1.32 -77.74 -44.28
CA ASN A 17 2.46 -78.08 -43.42
C ASN A 17 2.90 -76.81 -42.66
N LEU A 18 2.01 -76.29 -41.81
CA LEU A 18 2.35 -75.23 -40.87
C LEU A 18 3.25 -75.86 -39.81
N THR A 19 4.52 -75.49 -39.81
CA THR A 19 5.45 -75.81 -38.74
C THR A 19 4.81 -75.43 -37.40
N GLU A 20 4.99 -76.20 -36.33
CA GLU A 20 4.38 -75.93 -35.01
C GLU A 20 4.54 -74.46 -34.55
N LEU A 21 5.68 -73.84 -34.93
CA LEU A 21 5.98 -72.42 -34.75
C LEU A 21 5.02 -71.45 -35.47
N THR A 22 4.56 -71.75 -36.69
CA THR A 22 3.63 -70.89 -37.42
C THR A 22 2.23 -70.99 -36.86
N LEU A 23 1.75 -72.19 -36.47
CA LEU A 23 0.49 -72.35 -35.74
C LEU A 23 0.52 -71.59 -34.41
N LEU A 24 1.64 -71.65 -33.68
CA LEU A 24 1.80 -70.92 -32.43
C LEU A 24 1.84 -69.39 -32.65
N ARG A 25 2.40 -68.91 -33.76
CA ARG A 25 2.34 -67.50 -34.17
C ARG A 25 0.93 -67.05 -34.55
N TYR A 26 0.17 -67.86 -35.31
CA TYR A 26 -1.23 -67.55 -35.62
C TYR A 26 -2.12 -67.56 -34.37
N TYR A 27 -1.87 -68.50 -33.44
CA TYR A 27 -2.52 -68.54 -32.13
C TYR A 27 -2.20 -67.30 -31.28
N GLN A 28 -0.92 -66.90 -31.23
CA GLN A 28 -0.50 -65.67 -30.55
C GLN A 28 -1.06 -64.41 -31.21
N ALA A 29 -1.12 -64.35 -32.55
CA ALA A 29 -1.70 -63.25 -33.29
C ALA A 29 -3.22 -63.12 -33.06
N SER A 30 -3.93 -64.25 -33.02
CA SER A 30 -5.37 -64.28 -32.69
C SER A 30 -5.64 -63.73 -31.28
N ARG A 31 -4.80 -64.08 -30.31
CA ARG A 31 -4.95 -63.63 -28.92
C ARG A 31 -4.31 -62.25 -28.64
N ALA A 32 -3.58 -61.68 -29.59
CA ALA A 32 -2.95 -60.37 -29.47
C ALA A 32 -3.99 -59.26 -29.26
N SER A 33 -5.14 -59.32 -29.95
CA SER A 33 -6.25 -58.38 -29.75
C SER A 33 -6.78 -58.40 -28.31
N HIS A 34 -6.99 -59.59 -27.74
CA HIS A 34 -7.40 -59.72 -26.34
C HIS A 34 -6.31 -59.23 -25.36
N ARG A 35 -5.03 -59.48 -25.64
CA ARG A 35 -3.93 -58.97 -24.80
C ARG A 35 -3.83 -57.44 -24.86
N LEU A 36 -4.03 -56.85 -26.04
CA LEU A 36 -4.07 -55.39 -26.23
C LEU A 36 -5.28 -54.78 -25.50
N SER A 37 -6.46 -55.40 -25.59
CA SER A 37 -7.65 -54.98 -24.85
C SER A 37 -7.43 -55.07 -23.34
N HIS A 38 -6.79 -56.14 -22.86
CA HIS A 38 -6.46 -56.29 -21.45
C HIS A 38 -5.43 -55.25 -20.98
N LEU A 39 -4.39 -54.98 -21.78
CA LEU A 39 -3.43 -53.91 -21.50
C LEU A 39 -4.09 -52.53 -21.49
N ALA A 40 -4.96 -52.25 -22.46
CA ALA A 40 -5.73 -51.01 -22.49
C ALA A 40 -6.61 -50.86 -21.23
N LYS A 41 -7.21 -51.95 -20.76
CA LYS A 41 -7.96 -51.97 -19.49
C LYS A 41 -7.07 -51.70 -18.28
N LEU A 42 -5.89 -52.31 -18.19
CA LEU A 42 -4.94 -52.05 -17.11
C LEU A 42 -4.41 -50.61 -17.13
N ILE A 43 -4.12 -50.06 -18.31
CA ILE A 43 -3.72 -48.66 -18.49
C ILE A 43 -4.86 -47.74 -18.05
N TRP A 44 -6.10 -48.08 -18.43
CA TRP A 44 -7.28 -47.33 -18.00
C TRP A 44 -7.45 -47.35 -16.48
N GLU A 45 -7.37 -48.52 -15.85
CA GLU A 45 -7.43 -48.66 -14.39
C GLU A 45 -6.33 -47.84 -13.70
N ARG A 46 -5.10 -47.85 -14.25
CA ARG A 46 -4.01 -47.04 -13.73
C ARG A 46 -4.28 -45.53 -13.86
N LEU A 47 -4.74 -45.09 -15.03
CA LEU A 47 -5.10 -43.69 -15.27
C LEU A 47 -6.23 -43.23 -14.33
N GLN A 48 -7.20 -44.09 -14.02
CA GLN A 48 -8.25 -43.78 -13.05
C GLN A 48 -7.69 -43.61 -11.64
N VAL A 49 -6.75 -44.46 -11.22
CA VAL A 49 -6.07 -44.31 -9.91
C VAL A 49 -5.28 -43.01 -9.86
N ASP A 50 -4.49 -42.71 -10.88
CA ASP A 50 -3.69 -41.48 -10.94
C ASP A 50 -4.59 -40.22 -10.99
N ARG A 51 -5.72 -40.28 -11.71
CA ARG A 51 -6.76 -39.24 -11.70
C ARG A 51 -7.33 -39.01 -10.30
N ASN A 52 -7.73 -40.07 -9.60
CA ASN A 52 -8.30 -39.95 -8.25
C ASN A 52 -7.30 -39.34 -7.24
N LEU A 53 -6.01 -39.64 -7.39
CA LEU A 53 -4.96 -39.02 -6.56
C LEU A 53 -4.83 -37.52 -6.84
N ILE A 54 -4.89 -37.12 -8.10
CA ILE A 54 -4.86 -35.71 -8.51
C ILE A 54 -6.10 -34.98 -8.00
N GLU A 55 -7.29 -35.55 -8.18
CA GLU A 55 -8.56 -34.99 -7.69
C GLU A 55 -8.51 -34.75 -6.18
N LYS A 56 -8.02 -35.74 -5.41
CA LYS A 56 -7.85 -35.59 -3.97
C LYS A 56 -6.89 -34.45 -3.61
N SER A 57 -5.73 -34.37 -4.28
CA SER A 57 -4.75 -33.30 -4.01
C SER A 57 -5.28 -31.91 -4.37
N VAL A 58 -6.03 -31.79 -5.47
CA VAL A 58 -6.65 -30.53 -5.89
C VAL A 58 -7.77 -30.13 -4.94
N MET A 59 -8.57 -31.09 -4.47
CA MET A 59 -9.62 -30.85 -3.47
C MET A 59 -9.04 -30.36 -2.13
N GLU A 60 -7.95 -30.97 -1.66
CA GLU A 60 -7.24 -30.54 -0.45
C GLU A 60 -6.74 -29.08 -0.60
N LYS A 61 -6.09 -28.74 -1.72
CA LYS A 61 -5.65 -27.36 -2.00
C LYS A 61 -6.80 -26.37 -2.11
N SER A 62 -7.89 -26.74 -2.79
CA SER A 62 -9.09 -25.92 -2.93
C SER A 62 -9.71 -25.62 -1.57
N SER A 63 -9.86 -26.64 -0.71
CA SER A 63 -10.39 -26.45 0.64
C SER A 63 -9.47 -25.56 1.50
N ALA A 64 -8.15 -25.73 1.40
CA ALA A 64 -7.19 -24.89 2.11
C ALA A 64 -7.29 -23.42 1.69
N MET A 65 -7.34 -23.15 0.39
CA MET A 65 -7.52 -21.78 -0.13
C MET A 65 -8.85 -21.17 0.27
N PHE A 66 -9.93 -21.97 0.28
CA PHE A 66 -11.25 -21.50 0.75
C PHE A 66 -11.20 -21.08 2.23
N TYR A 67 -10.62 -21.92 3.09
CA TYR A 67 -10.50 -21.58 4.52
C TYR A 67 -9.60 -20.36 4.74
N GLU A 68 -8.50 -20.22 3.99
CA GLU A 68 -7.63 -19.05 4.09
C GLU A 68 -8.36 -17.77 3.68
N ALA A 69 -9.09 -17.79 2.56
CA ALA A 69 -9.90 -16.67 2.11
C ALA A 69 -11.00 -16.29 3.13
N GLU A 70 -11.69 -17.27 3.71
CA GLU A 70 -12.71 -17.03 4.74
C GLU A 70 -12.12 -16.41 6.01
N MET A 71 -10.94 -16.90 6.44
CA MET A 71 -10.24 -16.33 7.60
C MET A 71 -9.81 -14.89 7.35
N LEU A 72 -9.26 -14.59 6.17
CA LEU A 72 -8.88 -13.23 5.78
C LEU A 72 -10.09 -12.29 5.70
N GLU A 73 -11.24 -12.75 5.19
CA GLU A 73 -12.47 -11.95 5.17
C GLU A 73 -12.94 -11.61 6.60
N ARG A 74 -12.89 -12.57 7.52
CA ARG A 74 -13.23 -12.35 8.93
C ARG A 74 -12.26 -11.36 9.59
N GLU A 75 -10.97 -11.50 9.34
CA GLU A 75 -9.94 -10.59 9.85
C GLU A 75 -10.12 -9.17 9.31
N LEU A 76 -10.41 -9.02 8.01
CA LEU A 76 -10.74 -7.74 7.39
C LEU A 76 -11.95 -7.09 8.08
N LYS A 77 -13.03 -7.85 8.32
CA LYS A 77 -14.22 -7.36 9.03
C LYS A 77 -13.91 -6.90 10.46
N ILE A 78 -13.03 -7.61 11.17
CA ILE A 78 -12.61 -7.21 12.53
C ILE A 78 -11.77 -5.93 12.46
N CYS A 79 -10.84 -5.83 11.52
CA CYS A 79 -10.00 -4.64 11.35
C CYS A 79 -10.85 -3.42 10.96
N MET A 80 -11.81 -3.57 10.06
CA MET A 80 -12.78 -2.53 9.73
C MET A 80 -13.58 -2.06 10.95
N LYS A 81 -14.06 -2.98 11.80
CA LYS A 81 -14.76 -2.62 13.04
C LYS A 81 -13.86 -1.86 14.01
N LYS A 82 -12.60 -2.30 14.19
CA LYS A 82 -11.63 -1.61 15.05
C LYS A 82 -11.30 -0.22 14.51
N TYR A 83 -11.15 -0.07 13.20
CA TYR A 83 -10.88 1.21 12.56
C TYR A 83 -12.04 2.20 12.76
N ARG A 84 -13.29 1.72 12.77
CA ARG A 84 -14.46 2.54 13.11
C ARG A 84 -14.47 3.04 14.55
N LEU A 85 -14.03 2.21 15.49
CA LEU A 85 -14.08 2.49 16.92
C LEU A 85 -12.92 3.37 17.41
N PHE A 86 -11.72 3.21 16.85
CA PHE A 86 -10.50 3.83 17.37
C PHE A 86 -9.94 4.94 16.45
N GLN A 87 -10.74 5.99 16.24
CA GLN A 87 -10.41 7.08 15.30
C GLN A 87 -9.23 7.96 15.74
N ASN A 88 -8.91 8.02 17.04
CA ASN A 88 -7.96 8.99 17.59
C ASN A 88 -6.72 8.37 18.25
N ASN A 89 -6.59 7.03 18.25
CA ASN A 89 -5.43 6.38 18.88
C ASN A 89 -4.39 5.99 17.83
N PHE A 90 -3.31 6.77 17.78
CA PHE A 90 -2.19 6.56 16.87
C PHE A 90 -1.62 5.14 16.92
N THR A 91 -1.44 4.57 18.12
CA THR A 91 -0.88 3.22 18.28
C THR A 91 -1.76 2.15 17.67
N VAL A 92 -3.08 2.30 17.79
CA VAL A 92 -4.06 1.36 17.24
C VAL A 92 -4.14 1.51 15.72
N ILE A 93 -4.10 2.73 15.19
CA ILE A 93 -4.13 2.98 13.74
C ILE A 93 -2.86 2.45 13.08
N ARG A 94 -1.70 2.65 13.70
CA ARG A 94 -0.43 2.10 13.22
C ARG A 94 -0.43 0.56 13.22
N GLN A 95 -0.96 -0.06 14.28
CA GLN A 95 -1.12 -1.51 14.33
C GLN A 95 -2.10 -2.01 13.27
N LEU A 96 -3.22 -1.31 13.07
CA LEU A 96 -4.21 -1.66 12.04
C LEU A 96 -3.62 -1.55 10.64
N SER A 97 -2.82 -0.52 10.36
CA SER A 97 -2.13 -0.38 9.08
C SER A 97 -1.21 -1.58 8.78
N MET A 98 -0.41 -2.02 9.76
CA MET A 98 0.40 -3.24 9.61
C MET A 98 -0.45 -4.49 9.36
N ARG A 99 -1.60 -4.62 10.05
CA ARG A 99 -2.51 -5.75 9.83
C ARG A 99 -3.17 -5.71 8.45
N PHE A 100 -3.57 -4.54 7.97
CA PHE A 100 -4.07 -4.39 6.61
C PHE A 100 -2.99 -4.70 5.58
N GLN A 101 -1.72 -4.37 5.85
CA GLN A 101 -0.59 -4.76 5.02
C GLN A 101 -0.48 -6.29 4.93
N GLU A 102 -0.42 -6.99 6.07
CA GLU A 102 -0.36 -8.46 6.14
C GLU A 102 -1.50 -9.12 5.35
N ILE A 103 -2.74 -8.62 5.52
CA ILE A 103 -3.93 -9.15 4.83
C ILE A 103 -3.85 -8.89 3.32
N SER A 104 -3.44 -7.70 2.90
CA SER A 104 -3.30 -7.37 1.47
C SER A 104 -2.21 -8.19 0.78
N GLU A 105 -1.08 -8.44 1.44
CA GLU A 105 -0.02 -9.31 0.94
C GLU A 105 -0.49 -10.75 0.81
N ALA A 106 -1.23 -11.26 1.80
CA ALA A 106 -1.84 -12.59 1.75
C ALA A 106 -2.88 -12.71 0.63
N LEU A 107 -3.75 -11.72 0.45
CA LEU A 107 -4.74 -11.68 -0.63
C LEU A 107 -4.09 -11.58 -2.01
N ASN A 108 -3.00 -10.84 -2.17
CA ASN A 108 -2.25 -10.78 -3.44
C ASN A 108 -1.62 -12.14 -3.78
N ARG A 109 -1.12 -12.90 -2.80
CA ARG A 109 -0.63 -14.28 -3.02
C ARG A 109 -1.76 -15.21 -3.45
N LEU A 110 -2.92 -15.09 -2.82
CA LEU A 110 -4.09 -15.87 -3.21
C LEU A 110 -4.60 -15.49 -4.60
N GLU A 111 -4.54 -14.20 -4.98
CA GLU A 111 -4.89 -13.73 -6.31
C GLU A 111 -3.99 -14.33 -7.40
N THR A 112 -2.70 -14.57 -7.12
CA THR A 112 -1.79 -15.24 -8.08
C THR A 112 -2.04 -16.74 -8.20
N ASP A 113 -2.41 -17.40 -7.11
CA ASP A 113 -2.61 -18.86 -7.08
C ASP A 113 -4.01 -19.27 -7.56
N PHE A 114 -5.00 -18.39 -7.37
CA PHE A 114 -6.39 -18.59 -7.79
C PHE A 114 -6.58 -18.99 -9.26
N PRO A 115 -5.99 -18.32 -10.27
CA PRO A 115 -6.20 -18.69 -11.67
C PRO A 115 -5.69 -20.09 -11.99
N VAL A 116 -4.58 -20.51 -11.38
CA VAL A 116 -4.02 -21.85 -11.60
C VAL A 116 -4.96 -22.90 -11.01
N LEU A 117 -5.44 -22.70 -9.79
CA LEU A 117 -6.34 -23.62 -9.12
C LEU A 117 -7.72 -23.64 -9.79
N ASN A 118 -8.24 -22.48 -10.21
CA ASN A 118 -9.51 -22.39 -10.93
C ASN A 118 -9.45 -23.15 -12.27
N ASN A 119 -8.35 -23.00 -13.02
CA ASN A 119 -8.14 -23.78 -14.24
C ASN A 119 -8.07 -25.30 -13.96
N GLN A 120 -7.42 -25.71 -12.86
CA GLN A 120 -7.39 -27.12 -12.46
C GLN A 120 -8.78 -27.65 -12.08
N LEU A 121 -9.59 -26.87 -11.37
CA LEU A 121 -10.96 -27.23 -11.01
C LEU A 121 -11.86 -27.34 -12.24
N ILE A 122 -11.75 -26.43 -13.21
CA ILE A 122 -12.47 -26.49 -14.50
C ILE A 122 -12.07 -27.74 -15.28
N LEU A 123 -10.78 -28.05 -15.39
CA LEU A 123 -10.29 -29.24 -16.08
C LEU A 123 -10.81 -30.54 -15.44
N LEU A 124 -10.98 -30.57 -14.12
CA LEU A 124 -11.53 -31.70 -13.37
C LEU A 124 -13.06 -31.69 -13.28
N SER A 125 -13.73 -30.69 -13.87
CA SER A 125 -15.19 -30.49 -13.80
C SER A 125 -15.73 -30.44 -12.37
N MET A 126 -14.95 -29.87 -11.45
CA MET A 126 -15.33 -29.67 -10.05
C MET A 126 -15.95 -28.29 -9.83
N GLU A 127 -16.70 -28.12 -8.73
CA GLU A 127 -17.30 -26.84 -8.39
C GLU A 127 -16.23 -25.76 -8.16
N PRO A 128 -16.39 -24.56 -8.76
CA PRO A 128 -15.47 -23.45 -8.55
C PRO A 128 -15.61 -22.90 -7.13
N ILE A 129 -14.53 -22.26 -6.65
CA ILE A 129 -14.54 -21.55 -5.36
C ILE A 129 -15.61 -20.45 -5.41
N THR A 130 -16.47 -20.42 -4.40
CA THR A 130 -17.63 -19.51 -4.32
C THR A 130 -17.27 -18.09 -3.87
N ILE A 131 -16.08 -17.89 -3.31
CA ILE A 131 -15.60 -16.59 -2.81
C ILE A 131 -14.93 -15.85 -3.95
N ASP A 132 -15.41 -14.64 -4.24
CA ASP A 132 -14.80 -13.73 -5.20
C ASP A 132 -13.57 -13.05 -4.57
N ILE A 133 -12.43 -13.75 -4.61
CA ILE A 133 -11.13 -13.28 -4.12
C ILE A 133 -10.74 -11.92 -4.74
N PRO A 134 -10.98 -11.65 -6.05
CA PRO A 134 -10.72 -10.35 -6.66
C PRO A 134 -11.42 -9.15 -5.99
N THR A 135 -12.72 -9.25 -5.69
CA THR A 135 -13.44 -8.13 -5.05
C THR A 135 -13.01 -7.93 -3.60
N LEU A 136 -12.74 -9.02 -2.86
CA LEU A 136 -12.17 -8.94 -1.51
C LEU A 136 -10.78 -8.29 -1.50
N ALA A 137 -9.94 -8.63 -2.47
CA ALA A 137 -8.61 -8.02 -2.63
C ALA A 137 -8.71 -6.52 -2.91
N GLN A 138 -9.63 -6.12 -3.79
CA GLN A 138 -9.87 -4.70 -4.10
C GLN A 138 -10.38 -3.93 -2.87
N GLN A 139 -11.35 -4.47 -2.13
CA GLN A 139 -11.81 -3.85 -0.88
C GLN A 139 -10.66 -3.69 0.12
N CYS A 140 -9.84 -4.74 0.31
CA CYS A 140 -8.70 -4.68 1.21
C CYS A 140 -7.67 -3.62 0.80
N ARG A 141 -7.41 -3.45 -0.50
CA ARG A 141 -6.48 -2.43 -1.01
C ARG A 141 -6.93 -1.02 -0.63
N VAL A 142 -8.21 -0.68 -0.83
CA VAL A 142 -8.75 0.65 -0.48
C VAL A 142 -8.59 0.93 1.03
N PHE A 143 -8.91 -0.03 1.88
CA PHE A 143 -8.76 0.12 3.33
C PHE A 143 -7.30 0.20 3.77
N TYR A 144 -6.43 -0.58 3.15
CA TYR A 144 -4.99 -0.54 3.39
C TYR A 144 -4.43 0.85 3.07
N GLU A 145 -4.62 1.33 1.84
CA GLU A 145 -4.12 2.65 1.40
C GLU A 145 -4.69 3.79 2.26
N SER A 146 -5.97 3.71 2.64
CA SER A 146 -6.58 4.69 3.53
C SER A 146 -5.98 4.66 4.94
N SER A 147 -5.63 3.48 5.45
CA SER A 147 -5.08 3.30 6.79
C SER A 147 -3.61 3.71 6.89
N THR A 148 -2.81 3.45 5.85
CA THR A 148 -1.41 3.88 5.78
C THR A 148 -1.33 5.40 5.76
N LEU A 149 -2.14 6.04 4.92
CA LEU A 149 -2.28 7.50 4.90
C LEU A 149 -2.63 8.08 6.26
N HIS A 150 -3.64 7.50 6.92
CA HIS A 150 -4.05 7.98 8.23
C HIS A 150 -2.93 7.83 9.28
N ALA A 151 -2.19 6.73 9.24
CA ALA A 151 -1.05 6.52 10.12
C ALA A 151 0.10 7.53 9.87
N GLU A 152 0.42 7.80 8.60
CA GLU A 152 1.44 8.77 8.20
C GLU A 152 1.08 10.19 8.63
N ILE A 153 -0.19 10.58 8.46
CA ILE A 153 -0.67 11.91 8.82
C ILE A 153 -0.68 12.10 10.32
N LEU A 154 -1.14 11.10 11.09
CA LEU A 154 -1.07 11.17 12.55
C LEU A 154 0.37 11.17 13.07
N ALA A 155 1.28 10.41 12.45
CA ALA A 155 2.69 10.46 12.80
C ALA A 155 3.27 11.86 12.55
N CYS A 156 2.94 12.45 11.39
CA CYS A 156 3.36 13.82 11.07
C CYS A 156 2.76 14.83 12.03
N ASP A 157 1.48 14.72 12.38
CA ASP A 157 0.82 15.58 13.35
C ASP A 157 1.47 15.46 14.74
N GLU A 158 1.70 14.24 15.24
CA GLU A 158 2.36 14.04 16.53
C GLU A 158 3.77 14.62 16.56
N ILE A 159 4.57 14.42 15.50
CA ILE A 159 5.92 14.96 15.42
C ILE A 159 5.87 16.48 15.33
N TYR A 160 5.07 17.02 14.41
CA TYR A 160 4.99 18.45 14.13
C TYR A 160 4.46 19.23 15.34
N MET A 161 3.35 18.77 15.94
CA MET A 161 2.72 19.43 17.09
C MET A 161 3.58 19.40 18.35
N ASN A 162 4.43 18.38 18.52
CA ASN A 162 5.35 18.24 19.66
C ASN A 162 6.76 18.79 19.40
N THR A 163 7.04 19.30 18.21
CA THR A 163 8.31 19.97 17.92
C THR A 163 8.25 21.43 18.34
N LYS A 164 9.36 21.95 18.88
CA LYS A 164 9.50 23.38 19.18
C LYS A 164 9.62 24.18 17.90
N VAL A 165 8.99 25.35 17.84
CA VAL A 165 8.94 26.20 16.62
C VAL A 165 10.33 26.54 16.05
N GLN A 166 11.36 26.68 16.91
CA GLN A 166 12.72 26.97 16.48
C GLN A 166 13.44 25.78 15.82
N ASP A 167 13.11 24.56 16.26
CA ASP A 167 13.78 23.32 15.84
C ASP A 167 13.06 22.64 14.66
N VAL A 168 11.90 23.16 14.22
CA VAL A 168 11.18 22.63 13.05
C VAL A 168 12.02 22.83 11.79
N ASN A 169 12.34 21.74 11.10
CA ASN A 169 12.85 21.81 9.73
C ASN A 169 11.68 22.00 8.76
N CYS A 170 11.44 23.25 8.35
CA CYS A 170 10.34 23.59 7.45
C CYS A 170 10.44 22.91 6.08
N GLU A 171 11.65 22.56 5.61
CA GLU A 171 11.86 21.92 4.30
C GLU A 171 11.44 20.44 4.32
N ASP A 172 11.86 19.69 5.34
CA ASP A 172 11.47 18.29 5.50
C ASP A 172 9.95 18.16 5.69
N VAL A 173 9.34 19.06 6.47
CA VAL A 173 7.90 19.06 6.70
C VAL A 173 7.15 19.38 5.40
N THR A 174 7.62 20.32 4.57
CA THR A 174 7.00 20.57 3.25
C THR A 174 7.02 19.35 2.35
N VAL A 175 8.15 18.65 2.27
CA VAL A 175 8.28 17.43 1.44
C VAL A 175 7.36 16.33 1.95
N THR A 176 7.25 16.14 3.26
CA THR A 176 6.33 15.15 3.84
C THR A 176 4.86 15.49 3.55
N LEU A 177 4.49 16.78 3.59
CA LEU A 177 3.13 17.22 3.29
C LEU A 177 2.77 17.09 1.80
N GLU A 178 3.73 17.35 0.91
CA GLU A 178 3.57 17.11 -0.53
C GLU A 178 3.36 15.61 -0.82
N ASN A 179 4.17 14.74 -0.22
CA ASN A 179 4.02 13.29 -0.35
C ASN A 179 2.67 12.77 0.21
N ILE A 180 2.22 13.35 1.33
CA ILE A 180 0.90 13.07 1.90
C ILE A 180 -0.21 13.52 0.94
N ASN A 181 -0.09 14.69 0.33
CA ASN A 181 -1.08 15.21 -0.62
C ASN A 181 -1.14 14.37 -1.90
N ASP A 182 0.01 13.96 -2.44
CA ASP A 182 0.08 13.06 -3.59
C ASP A 182 -0.56 11.71 -3.27
N SER A 183 -0.32 11.18 -2.07
CA SER A 183 -0.92 9.93 -1.62
C SER A 183 -2.43 10.07 -1.37
N PHE A 184 -2.89 11.25 -0.90
CA PHE A 184 -4.31 11.58 -0.76
C PHE A 184 -5.04 11.63 -2.11
N THR A 185 -4.43 12.20 -3.15
CA THR A 185 -5.02 12.20 -4.50
C THR A 185 -5.15 10.78 -5.07
N LYS A 186 -4.15 9.93 -4.84
CA LYS A 186 -4.21 8.50 -5.24
C LYS A 186 -5.35 7.77 -4.55
N VAL A 187 -5.51 7.95 -3.24
CA VAL A 187 -6.58 7.29 -2.47
C VAL A 187 -7.97 7.80 -2.82
N ASN A 188 -8.11 9.09 -3.14
CA ASN A 188 -9.40 9.61 -3.64
C ASN A 188 -9.77 9.02 -5.00
N VAL A 189 -8.79 8.88 -5.91
CA VAL A 189 -9.01 8.24 -7.22
C VAL A 189 -9.40 6.76 -7.05
N THR A 190 -8.76 6.02 -6.14
CA THR A 190 -9.13 4.62 -5.87
C THR A 190 -10.51 4.53 -5.22
N LEU A 191 -10.84 5.42 -4.28
CA LEU A 191 -12.17 5.48 -3.65
C LEU A 191 -13.30 5.82 -4.64
N ASP A 192 -13.05 6.69 -5.61
CA ASP A 192 -14.04 7.09 -6.62
C ASP A 192 -14.38 5.96 -7.58
N SER A 193 -13.42 5.06 -7.86
CA SER A 193 -13.61 3.90 -8.74
C SER A 193 -14.47 2.78 -8.14
N HIS A 194 -14.69 2.79 -6.82
CA HIS A 194 -15.52 1.80 -6.12
C HIS A 194 -16.89 2.41 -5.78
N THR A 195 -17.89 2.08 -6.60
CA THR A 195 -19.30 2.42 -6.40
C THR A 195 -20.00 1.33 -5.59
N ASP A 196 -20.82 1.78 -4.62
CA ASP A 196 -21.93 1.05 -3.98
C ASP A 196 -21.63 0.16 -2.75
N ASP A 197 -21.06 0.73 -1.68
CA ASP A 197 -21.05 0.04 -0.37
C ASP A 197 -21.16 1.05 0.80
N PRO A 198 -21.96 0.80 1.87
CA PRO A 198 -22.10 1.70 3.04
C PRO A 198 -20.79 1.90 3.84
N THR A 199 -19.73 1.20 3.44
CA THR A 199 -18.36 1.41 3.89
C THR A 199 -17.73 2.69 3.30
N LYS A 200 -18.19 3.15 2.13
CA LYS A 200 -17.74 4.37 1.45
C LYS A 200 -18.08 5.62 2.23
N ASP A 201 -19.30 5.74 2.76
CA ASP A 201 -19.73 6.91 3.56
C ASP A 201 -18.88 7.10 4.82
N PHE A 202 -18.41 6.00 5.41
CA PHE A 202 -17.51 6.07 6.55
C PHE A 202 -16.09 6.49 6.15
N LEU A 203 -15.58 5.94 5.05
CA LEU A 203 -14.26 6.30 4.52
C LEU A 203 -14.23 7.77 4.07
N THR A 204 -15.27 8.26 3.39
CA THR A 204 -15.37 9.67 2.99
C THR A 204 -15.42 10.61 4.20
N GLN A 205 -16.14 10.24 5.26
CA GLN A 205 -16.14 11.01 6.51
C GLN A 205 -14.77 11.03 7.18
N LEU A 206 -14.05 9.90 7.22
CA LEU A 206 -12.68 9.87 7.75
C LEU A 206 -11.73 10.70 6.89
N ILE A 207 -11.78 10.54 5.57
CA ILE A 207 -10.98 11.31 4.62
C ILE A 207 -11.26 12.80 4.79
N SER A 208 -12.51 13.22 5.00
CA SER A 208 -12.84 14.62 5.27
C SER A 208 -12.26 15.14 6.59
N LYS A 209 -12.14 14.30 7.62
CA LYS A 209 -11.48 14.67 8.89
C LYS A 209 -9.98 14.80 8.70
N ILE A 210 -9.39 13.84 8.00
CA ILE A 210 -7.97 13.83 7.63
C ILE A 210 -7.64 15.07 6.79
N GLU A 211 -8.48 15.42 5.81
CA GLU A 211 -8.33 16.61 4.98
C GLU A 211 -8.34 17.89 5.80
N LYS A 212 -9.17 17.98 6.85
CA LYS A 212 -9.15 19.12 7.77
C LYS A 212 -7.84 19.21 8.55
N THR A 213 -7.34 18.10 9.07
CA THR A 213 -6.05 18.06 9.78
C THR A 213 -4.92 18.48 8.84
N VAL A 214 -4.90 17.94 7.63
CA VAL A 214 -3.91 18.30 6.60
C VAL A 214 -4.00 19.77 6.22
N LYS A 215 -5.21 20.34 6.06
CA LYS A 215 -5.39 21.79 5.83
C LYS A 215 -4.82 22.64 6.97
N ILE A 216 -5.05 22.25 8.23
CA ILE A 216 -4.47 22.95 9.39
C ILE A 216 -2.93 22.89 9.35
N LEU A 217 -2.36 21.75 8.98
CA LEU A 217 -0.90 21.62 8.81
C LEU A 217 -0.38 22.55 7.68
N PHE A 218 -1.06 22.59 6.54
CA PHE A 218 -0.72 23.49 5.44
C PHE A 218 -0.87 24.98 5.78
N GLU A 219 -1.88 25.37 6.56
CA GLU A 219 -2.09 26.75 7.01
C GLU A 219 -1.05 27.19 8.06
N THR A 220 -0.63 26.26 8.93
CA THR A 220 0.34 26.56 10.00
C THR A 220 1.79 26.54 9.52
N LEU A 221 2.11 25.79 8.47
CA LEU A 221 3.47 25.71 7.94
C LEU A 221 4.08 27.06 7.51
N PRO A 222 3.41 27.91 6.70
CA PRO A 222 3.94 29.23 6.35
C PRO A 222 4.09 30.13 7.58
N LEU A 223 3.20 29.99 8.58
CA LEU A 223 3.30 30.72 9.85
C LEU A 223 4.53 30.29 10.64
N VAL A 224 4.81 28.99 10.77
CA VAL A 224 6.02 28.49 11.42
C VAL A 224 7.27 28.97 10.69
N LYS A 225 7.29 28.93 9.35
CA LYS A 225 8.40 29.46 8.54
C LYS A 225 8.61 30.96 8.76
N ALA A 226 7.52 31.71 8.86
CA ALA A 226 7.54 33.16 9.10
C ALA A 226 8.08 33.49 10.51
N LEU A 227 7.60 32.76 11.52
CA LEU A 227 8.03 32.89 12.92
C LEU A 227 9.48 32.44 13.18
N LYS A 228 10.01 31.52 12.36
CA LYS A 228 11.43 31.10 12.40
C LYS A 228 12.40 32.17 11.89
N SER A 229 11.91 33.25 11.25
CA SER A 229 12.80 34.28 10.70
C SER A 229 13.72 34.88 11.78
N GLU A 230 15.03 34.92 11.51
CA GLU A 230 16.07 35.44 12.43
C GLU A 230 15.83 36.91 12.85
N GLY A 231 14.96 37.63 12.13
CA GLY A 231 14.62 39.02 12.41
C GLY A 231 13.63 39.20 13.55
N MET A 232 13.02 38.12 14.05
CA MET A 232 12.02 38.18 15.13
C MET A 232 12.67 38.44 16.49
N LYS A 233 12.59 39.70 16.93
CA LYS A 233 13.05 40.20 18.24
C LYS A 233 11.90 40.25 19.24
N GLN A 234 12.24 40.44 20.52
CA GLN A 234 11.30 40.51 21.64
C GLN A 234 10.13 41.48 21.40
N ARG A 235 10.39 42.66 20.82
CA ARG A 235 9.34 43.64 20.43
C ARG A 235 8.26 43.07 19.50
N HIS A 236 8.64 42.17 18.59
CA HIS A 236 7.72 41.56 17.63
C HIS A 236 6.88 40.47 18.29
N TRP A 237 7.48 39.73 19.22
CA TRP A 237 6.79 38.76 20.06
C TRP A 237 5.80 39.44 21.01
N GLU A 238 6.14 40.60 21.59
CA GLU A 238 5.24 41.38 22.43
C GLU A 238 4.06 41.95 21.64
N ASN A 239 4.29 42.42 20.41
CA ASN A 239 3.22 42.86 19.51
C ASN A 239 2.30 41.71 19.08
N LEU A 240 2.84 40.49 18.94
CA LEU A 240 2.06 39.28 18.65
C LEU A 240 1.27 38.79 19.87
N LEU A 241 1.88 38.84 21.05
CA LEU A 241 1.40 38.29 22.31
C LEU A 241 0.75 39.35 23.20
N SER A 242 0.25 40.46 22.66
CA SER A 242 -0.32 41.59 23.44
C SER A 242 -1.45 41.22 24.43
N GLU A 243 -1.92 39.97 24.42
CA GLU A 243 -2.92 39.38 25.32
C GLU A 243 -2.41 38.16 26.14
N ALA A 244 -1.17 37.69 25.93
CA ALA A 244 -0.60 36.52 26.60
C ALA A 244 0.55 36.94 27.52
N GLU A 245 0.28 36.89 28.83
CA GLU A 245 1.17 37.23 29.93
C GLU A 245 2.40 36.29 30.03
N ARG A 246 3.40 36.44 29.14
CA ARG A 246 4.85 36.11 29.32
C ARG A 246 5.54 36.04 27.94
N SER A 247 6.36 37.03 27.57
CA SER A 247 7.02 37.05 26.24
C SER A 247 8.35 36.28 26.17
N GLU A 248 9.04 36.04 27.29
CA GLU A 248 10.44 35.58 27.28
C GLU A 248 10.61 34.08 27.56
N GLU A 249 9.83 33.52 28.51
CA GLU A 249 9.81 32.07 28.79
C GLU A 249 9.09 31.26 27.71
N VAL A 250 8.26 31.93 26.90
CA VAL A 250 7.40 31.32 25.89
C VAL A 250 8.20 31.01 24.61
N ARG A 251 9.09 31.90 24.16
CA ARG A 251 9.87 31.74 22.92
C ARG A 251 10.65 30.41 22.82
N ASP A 252 11.23 29.94 23.92
CA ASP A 252 12.11 28.76 23.95
C ASP A 252 11.38 27.43 24.25
N LYS A 253 10.10 27.51 24.61
CA LYS A 253 9.25 26.37 24.96
C LYS A 253 8.00 26.26 24.08
N LEU A 254 7.73 27.24 23.22
CA LEU A 254 6.52 27.25 22.41
C LEU A 254 6.53 26.10 21.40
N LEU A 255 5.55 25.22 21.56
CA LEU A 255 5.32 24.09 20.68
C LEU A 255 4.37 24.52 19.57
N VAL A 256 4.42 23.84 18.43
CA VAL A 256 3.52 24.16 17.30
C VAL A 256 2.05 24.01 17.69
N LYS A 257 1.71 23.06 18.57
CA LYS A 257 0.35 22.92 19.13
C LYS A 257 -0.15 24.17 19.85
N ASP A 258 0.75 24.91 20.49
CA ASP A 258 0.39 26.12 21.24
C ASP A 258 0.06 27.25 20.25
N LEU A 259 0.64 27.23 19.04
CA LEU A 259 0.29 28.20 18.00
C LEU A 259 -1.19 28.07 17.56
N ILE A 260 -1.68 26.84 17.49
CA ILE A 260 -3.07 26.54 17.13
C ILE A 260 -4.01 26.93 18.27
N GLY A 261 -3.62 26.64 19.52
CA GLY A 261 -4.39 27.05 20.71
C GLY A 261 -4.49 28.56 20.89
N LEU A 262 -3.54 29.34 20.37
CA LEU A 262 -3.53 30.79 20.39
C LEU A 262 -4.36 31.45 19.27
N ASN A 263 -5.06 30.67 18.44
CA ASN A 263 -5.80 31.16 17.27
C ASN A 263 -4.95 32.05 16.35
N LEU A 264 -3.64 31.75 16.23
CA LEU A 264 -2.75 32.49 15.35
C LEU A 264 -3.11 32.32 13.86
N THR A 265 -3.97 31.35 13.53
CA THR A 265 -4.60 31.21 12.21
C THR A 265 -5.54 32.37 11.87
N GLU A 266 -6.34 32.88 12.82
CA GLU A 266 -7.17 34.07 12.60
C GLU A 266 -6.33 35.35 12.56
N LYS A 267 -5.24 35.37 13.33
CA LYS A 267 -4.25 36.45 13.35
C LYS A 267 -3.13 36.26 12.31
N ALA A 268 -3.27 35.32 11.37
CA ALA A 268 -2.23 34.95 10.40
C ALA A 268 -1.72 36.16 9.60
N LYS A 269 -2.65 37.01 9.13
CA LYS A 269 -2.33 38.26 8.41
C LYS A 269 -1.49 39.23 9.24
N LYS A 270 -1.83 39.40 10.53
CA LYS A 270 -1.04 40.24 11.45
C LYS A 270 0.34 39.64 11.70
N CYS A 271 0.45 38.31 11.77
CA CYS A 271 1.72 37.63 11.90
C CYS A 271 2.61 37.85 10.67
N GLU A 272 2.04 37.74 9.47
CA GLU A 272 2.75 38.01 8.21
C GLU A 272 3.26 39.45 8.14
N GLU A 273 2.43 40.43 8.51
CA GLU A 273 2.84 41.84 8.57
C GLU A 273 4.03 42.07 9.52
N ILE A 274 3.96 41.50 10.72
CA ILE A 274 5.04 41.60 11.73
C ILE A 274 6.32 40.93 11.22
N VAL A 275 6.22 39.78 10.58
CA VAL A 275 7.37 39.08 10.00
C VAL A 275 7.99 39.87 8.85
N ILE A 276 7.19 40.52 8.01
CA ILE A 276 7.69 41.39 6.94
C ILE A 276 8.46 42.58 7.53
N VAL A 277 7.94 43.19 8.60
CA VAL A 277 8.64 44.28 9.31
C VAL A 277 9.94 43.77 9.93
N ALA A 278 9.91 42.63 10.61
CA ALA A 278 11.08 41.99 11.20
C ALA A 278 12.17 41.66 10.16
N GLY A 279 11.78 41.15 8.98
CA GLY A 279 12.71 40.89 7.87
C GLY A 279 13.36 42.16 7.32
N LYS A 280 12.59 43.25 7.19
CA LYS A 280 13.13 44.56 6.78
C LYS A 280 14.10 45.11 7.83
N GLU A 281 13.76 45.00 9.11
CA GLU A 281 14.64 45.44 10.20
C GLU A 281 15.95 44.65 10.24
N LEU A 282 15.92 43.33 10.09
CA LEU A 282 17.13 42.52 10.04
C LEU A 282 18.04 42.91 8.87
N ASN A 283 17.47 43.22 7.70
CA ASN A 283 18.24 43.70 6.57
C ASN A 283 18.88 45.07 6.83
N LEU A 284 18.17 45.97 7.50
CA LEU A 284 18.70 47.26 7.93
C LEU A 284 19.82 47.09 8.96
N GLU A 285 19.65 46.19 9.93
CA GLU A 285 20.67 45.91 10.94
C GLU A 285 21.94 45.30 10.34
N LYS A 286 21.80 44.32 9.43
CA LYS A 286 22.95 43.79 8.67
C LYS A 286 23.64 44.89 7.85
N GLY A 287 22.89 45.84 7.31
CA GLY A 287 23.44 47.01 6.63
C GLY A 287 24.22 47.92 7.57
N LEU A 288 23.67 48.22 8.75
CA LEU A 288 24.33 49.03 9.77
C LEU A 288 25.58 48.35 10.34
N GLU A 289 25.55 47.04 10.55
CA GLU A 289 26.70 46.26 11.02
C GLU A 289 27.86 46.37 10.02
N LYS A 290 27.58 46.18 8.72
CA LYS A 290 28.57 46.35 7.64
C LYS A 290 29.13 47.77 7.59
N MET A 291 28.30 48.80 7.76
CA MET A 291 28.77 50.18 7.81
C MET A 291 29.68 50.43 9.01
N LYS A 292 29.33 49.89 10.19
CA LYS A 292 30.17 49.97 11.39
C LYS A 292 31.50 49.25 11.21
N GLU A 293 31.51 48.08 10.59
CA GLU A 293 32.76 47.36 10.27
C GLU A 293 33.63 48.18 9.32
N GLN A 294 33.06 48.71 8.24
CA GLN A 294 33.80 49.56 7.31
C GLN A 294 34.37 50.81 7.99
N TRP A 295 33.64 51.43 8.92
CA TRP A 295 34.09 52.62 9.65
C TRP A 295 35.14 52.32 10.73
N LYS A 296 35.26 51.08 11.21
CA LYS A 296 36.36 50.70 12.13
C LYS A 296 37.71 50.76 11.45
N ASP A 297 37.76 50.53 10.14
CA ASP A 297 39.00 50.48 9.36
C ASP A 297 39.40 51.86 8.79
N PHE A 298 38.60 52.90 9.01
CA PHE A 298 38.93 54.27 8.60
C PHE A 298 39.90 54.91 9.60
N GLU A 299 41.19 54.87 9.27
CA GLU A 299 42.20 55.73 9.91
C GLU A 299 42.18 57.12 9.28
N ILE A 300 42.12 58.14 10.14
CA ILE A 300 42.17 59.55 9.72
C ILE A 300 43.62 59.88 9.38
N GLN A 301 43.92 60.05 8.09
CA GLN A 301 45.21 60.54 7.63
C GLN A 301 45.22 62.07 7.62
N PHE A 302 46.10 62.67 8.42
CA PHE A 302 46.34 64.11 8.42
C PHE A 302 47.51 64.44 7.53
N ASP A 303 47.28 65.27 6.51
CA ASP A 303 48.33 65.84 5.66
C ASP A 303 48.78 67.17 6.27
N GLU A 304 50.01 67.20 6.78
CA GLU A 304 50.62 68.44 7.28
C GLU A 304 50.98 69.34 6.09
N THR A 305 50.12 70.31 5.80
CA THR A 305 50.48 71.40 4.90
C THR A 305 51.42 72.34 5.65
N GLN A 306 52.70 72.33 5.25
CA GLN A 306 53.68 73.29 5.76
C GLN A 306 53.27 74.71 5.35
N VAL A 307 52.73 75.46 6.30
CA VAL A 307 52.52 76.89 6.17
C VAL A 307 53.88 77.56 6.26
N THR A 308 54.52 77.78 5.11
CA THR A 308 55.68 78.67 4.99
C THR A 308 55.21 80.11 5.14
N PHE A 309 55.59 80.74 6.25
CA PHE A 309 55.43 82.17 6.53
C PHE A 309 56.32 83.04 5.65
#